data_AF-A0A967WY70-F1
#
_entry.id   AF-A0A967WY70-F1
#
_cell.length_a   1.000
_cell.length_b   1.000
_cell.length_c   1.000
_cell.angle_alpha   90.00
_cell.angle_beta   90.00
_cell.angle_gamma   90.00
#
_symmetry.space_group_name_H-M   'P 1'
#
loop_
_entity.id
_entity.type
_entity.pdbx_description
1 polymer ?
#
loop_
_entity_poly.entity_id
_entity_poly.type
_entity_poly.pdbx_seq_one_letter_code
_entity_poly.pdbx_strand_id
1 'polypeptide(L)'
;MSEGTLLVLGRVSPVQATAPPGAATPTEIQATPTPASGTGEICALLFEDVNGNARLDPEEAALPGGQVSVVDANGQLSDESTTEEEPPDEDPVGVCFPELEDGDYNVSGAVPEGYNPTTSMNAPVRLNPGEVKYVEFGAQASSALGGGLQPEGGSSSLILGIVGVIFLMAAGVLGVYAARYNRKSPRSLR
;
A
#
# COMPACT_ATOMS: atom_id res chain seq x y z
N MET A 1 68.43 40.70 -5.61
CA MET A 1 69.66 39.92 -5.43
C MET A 1 69.33 38.89 -4.38
N SER A 2 69.31 37.63 -4.79
CA SER A 2 68.70 36.49 -4.09
C SER A 2 69.51 36.07 -2.88
N GLU A 3 68.86 35.99 -1.73
CA GLU A 3 69.43 35.42 -0.51
C GLU A 3 69.60 33.90 -0.63
N GLY A 4 70.69 33.40 -0.06
CA GLY A 4 71.27 32.09 -0.31
C GLY A 4 70.42 30.91 0.18
N THR A 5 70.42 29.86 -0.64
CA THR A 5 69.80 28.57 -0.37
C THR A 5 70.45 27.88 0.83
N LEU A 6 69.63 27.53 1.83
CA LEU A 6 70.02 26.80 3.03
C LEU A 6 70.22 25.30 2.67
N LEU A 7 71.44 24.78 2.81
CA LEU A 7 71.72 23.35 2.63
C LEU A 7 71.26 22.58 3.87
N VAL A 8 70.29 21.67 3.70
CA VAL A 8 69.85 20.73 4.74
C VAL A 8 70.81 19.54 4.77
N LEU A 9 71.70 19.48 5.77
CA LEU A 9 72.76 18.48 5.91
C LEU A 9 72.32 17.16 6.58
N GLY A 10 71.13 16.68 6.23
CA GLY A 10 70.65 15.34 6.62
C GLY A 10 69.48 15.35 7.60
N ARG A 11 68.57 14.39 7.40
CA ARG A 11 67.47 14.07 8.31
C ARG A 11 67.88 12.88 9.15
N VAL A 12 67.98 13.04 10.46
CA VAL A 12 68.07 11.90 11.39
C VAL A 12 66.66 11.36 11.62
N SER A 13 66.45 10.08 11.36
CA SER A 13 65.24 9.40 11.85
C SER A 13 65.38 9.20 13.35
N PRO A 14 64.33 9.36 14.17
CA PRO A 14 64.42 9.02 15.58
C PRO A 14 64.82 7.55 15.69
N VAL A 15 65.84 7.24 16.51
CA VAL A 15 66.15 5.87 16.88
C VAL A 15 64.89 5.26 17.46
N GLN A 16 64.33 4.27 16.75
CA GLN A 16 63.24 3.48 17.27
C GLN A 16 63.82 2.65 18.42
N ALA A 17 63.45 3.00 19.65
CA ALA A 17 63.77 2.17 20.80
C ALA A 17 63.19 0.77 20.54
N THR A 18 64.06 -0.25 20.48
CA THR A 18 63.61 -1.63 20.45
C THR A 18 62.87 -1.89 21.77
N ALA A 19 61.55 -2.03 21.70
CA ALA A 19 60.74 -2.37 22.86
C ALA A 19 61.24 -3.70 23.46
N PRO A 20 61.35 -3.82 24.80
CA PRO A 20 61.69 -5.08 25.43
C PRO A 20 60.66 -6.16 25.02
N PRO A 21 61.08 -7.43 24.82
CA PRO A 21 60.16 -8.51 24.51
C PRO A 21 59.10 -8.61 25.63
N GLY A 22 57.84 -8.33 25.29
CA GLY A 22 56.72 -8.41 26.24
C GLY A 22 56.01 -7.09 26.59
N ALA A 23 56.32 -5.97 25.93
CA ALA A 23 55.47 -4.78 26.04
C ALA A 23 54.08 -5.06 25.43
N ALA A 24 53.05 -5.14 26.26
CA ALA A 24 51.67 -5.29 25.82
C ALA A 24 51.28 -4.08 24.95
N THR A 25 50.87 -4.35 23.72
CA THR A 25 50.20 -3.35 22.87
C THR A 25 49.04 -2.76 23.65
N PRO A 26 48.90 -1.42 23.78
CA PRO A 26 47.67 -0.82 24.29
C PRO A 26 46.51 -1.34 23.44
N THR A 27 45.60 -2.08 24.07
CA THR A 27 44.33 -2.43 23.41
C THR A 27 43.59 -1.12 23.19
N GLU A 28 43.46 -0.73 21.93
CA GLU A 28 42.61 0.39 21.53
C GLU A 28 41.20 0.08 22.06
N ILE A 29 40.75 0.87 23.04
CA ILE A 29 39.38 0.76 23.55
C ILE A 29 38.48 1.17 22.38
N GLN A 30 37.90 0.19 21.69
CA GLN A 30 36.85 0.44 20.73
C GLN A 30 35.76 1.26 21.43
N ALA A 31 35.47 2.44 20.91
CA ALA A 31 34.34 3.22 21.37
C ALA A 31 33.10 2.32 21.30
N THR A 32 32.44 2.11 22.44
CA THR A 32 31.10 1.50 22.41
C THR A 32 30.20 2.49 21.68
N PRO A 33 29.51 2.12 20.59
CA PRO A 33 28.58 3.02 19.95
C PRO A 33 27.51 3.39 20.98
N THR A 34 27.44 4.68 21.34
CA THR A 34 26.27 5.21 22.05
C THR A 34 25.05 4.88 21.19
N PRO A 35 23.97 4.28 21.73
CA PRO A 35 22.72 4.15 20.99
C PRO A 35 22.37 5.53 20.47
N ALA A 36 22.22 5.67 19.14
CA ALA A 36 21.66 6.88 18.60
C ALA A 36 20.23 6.97 19.16
N SER A 37 19.98 7.96 20.00
CA SER A 37 18.63 8.38 20.36
C SER A 37 18.34 9.62 19.55
N GLY A 38 17.16 9.69 18.98
CA GLY A 38 16.76 10.83 18.17
C GLY A 38 15.40 10.60 17.54
N THR A 39 14.99 11.55 16.72
CA THR A 39 13.72 11.49 16.03
C THR A 39 13.90 11.10 14.57
N GLY A 40 12.86 10.54 13.96
CA GLY A 40 12.74 10.29 12.52
C GLY A 40 11.42 10.82 11.98
N GLU A 41 11.11 10.43 10.75
CA GLU A 41 9.91 10.84 10.03
C GLU A 41 9.27 9.61 9.35
N ILE A 42 7.94 9.55 9.39
CA ILE A 42 7.16 8.57 8.65
C ILE A 42 6.24 9.32 7.69
N CYS A 43 6.37 9.07 6.40
CA CYS A 43 5.45 9.52 5.36
C CYS A 43 4.54 8.38 4.94
N ALA A 44 3.26 8.68 4.78
CA ALA A 44 2.24 7.72 4.43
C ALA A 44 1.39 8.23 3.26
N LEU A 45 1.39 7.46 2.18
CA LEU A 45 0.62 7.76 0.98
C LEU A 45 -0.57 6.80 0.88
N LEU A 46 -1.76 7.36 0.68
CA LEU A 46 -2.90 6.63 0.16
C LEU A 46 -2.99 6.96 -1.34
N PHE A 47 -3.00 5.97 -2.21
CA PHE A 47 -3.04 6.15 -3.67
C PHE A 47 -4.23 5.45 -4.32
N GLU A 48 -4.66 5.97 -5.46
CA GLU A 48 -5.69 5.33 -6.27
C GLU A 48 -5.06 4.24 -7.15
N ASP A 49 -5.30 2.98 -6.79
CA ASP A 49 -4.87 1.79 -7.53
C ASP A 49 -5.81 1.55 -8.72
N VAL A 50 -5.61 2.35 -9.77
CA VAL A 50 -6.47 2.38 -10.96
C VAL A 50 -6.45 1.03 -11.66
N ASN A 51 -5.29 0.39 -11.72
CA ASN A 51 -5.11 -0.86 -12.44
C ASN A 51 -5.37 -2.12 -11.59
N GLY A 52 -5.49 -1.97 -10.27
CA GLY A 52 -5.85 -3.03 -9.32
C GLY A 52 -4.72 -4.01 -9.00
N ASN A 53 -3.45 -3.59 -9.14
CA ASN A 53 -2.29 -4.46 -8.93
C ASN A 53 -1.71 -4.41 -7.50
N ALA A 54 -2.29 -3.59 -6.62
CA ALA A 54 -1.89 -3.39 -5.24
C ALA A 54 -0.45 -2.86 -5.06
N ARG A 55 0.02 -2.03 -6.00
CA ARG A 55 1.34 -1.40 -5.99
C ARG A 55 1.22 -0.01 -6.59
N LEU A 56 1.90 0.96 -5.99
CA LEU A 56 2.01 2.30 -6.58
C LEU A 56 2.76 2.25 -7.91
N ASP A 57 2.08 2.71 -8.97
CA ASP A 57 2.65 2.95 -10.29
C ASP A 57 2.81 4.46 -10.59
N PRO A 58 3.71 4.84 -11.52
CA PRO A 58 4.01 6.26 -11.80
C PRO A 58 2.84 7.09 -12.34
N GLU A 59 1.79 6.44 -12.83
CA GLU A 59 0.59 7.09 -13.38
C GLU A 59 -0.56 7.17 -12.35
N GLU A 60 -0.32 6.68 -11.12
CA GLU A 60 -1.32 6.64 -10.04
C GLU A 60 -1.14 7.83 -9.10
N ALA A 61 -2.27 8.46 -8.76
CA ALA A 61 -2.30 9.68 -7.96
C ALA A 61 -2.56 9.40 -6.48
N ALA A 62 -2.22 10.38 -5.64
CA ALA A 62 -2.65 10.40 -4.25
C ALA A 62 -4.20 10.44 -4.16
N LEU A 63 -4.75 9.69 -3.21
CA LEU A 63 -6.17 9.58 -2.96
C LEU A 63 -6.57 10.45 -1.75
N PRO A 64 -7.26 11.59 -1.96
CA PRO A 64 -7.69 12.46 -0.87
C PRO A 64 -8.88 11.92 -0.08
N GLY A 65 -9.05 12.42 1.15
CA GLY A 65 -10.22 12.15 2.00
C GLY A 65 -10.16 10.83 2.79
N GLY A 66 -9.05 10.08 2.70
CA GLY A 66 -8.75 8.98 3.59
C GLY A 66 -8.18 9.48 4.93
N GLN A 67 -7.97 8.56 5.86
CA GLN A 67 -7.35 8.85 7.15
C GLN A 67 -6.07 8.03 7.30
N VAL A 68 -5.02 8.62 7.84
CA VAL A 68 -3.81 7.92 8.28
C VAL A 68 -3.61 8.14 9.77
N SER A 69 -3.17 7.11 10.48
CA SER A 69 -2.74 7.22 11.88
C SER A 69 -1.46 6.44 12.14
N VAL A 70 -0.64 6.98 13.04
CA VAL A 70 0.61 6.38 13.50
C VAL A 70 0.49 6.10 14.98
N VAL A 71 0.59 4.82 15.35
CA VAL A 71 0.48 4.34 16.73
C VAL A 71 1.80 3.71 17.15
N ASP A 72 2.28 4.04 18.35
CA ASP A 72 3.52 3.47 18.89
C ASP A 72 3.36 1.99 19.28
N ALA A 73 4.46 1.32 19.64
CA ALA A 73 4.45 -0.07 20.09
C ALA A 73 3.63 -0.32 21.37
N ASN A 74 3.35 0.72 22.16
CA ASN A 74 2.52 0.63 23.38
C ASN A 74 1.02 0.80 23.09
N GLY A 75 0.65 1.10 21.84
CA GLY A 75 -0.72 1.38 21.43
C GLY A 75 -1.15 2.84 21.67
N GLN A 76 -0.22 3.74 21.95
CA GLN A 76 -0.48 5.17 22.08
C GLN A 76 -0.46 5.84 20.70
N LEU A 77 -1.53 6.57 20.38
CA LEU A 77 -1.59 7.39 19.18
C LEU A 77 -0.50 8.46 19.25
N SER A 78 0.40 8.43 18.28
CA SER A 78 1.43 9.46 18.11
C SER A 78 0.87 10.63 17.31
N ASP A 79 0.26 10.35 16.16
CA ASP A 79 -0.37 11.36 15.32
C ASP A 79 -1.38 10.74 14.33
N GLU A 80 -2.27 11.58 13.78
CA GLU A 80 -3.21 11.22 12.71
C GLU A 80 -3.47 12.40 11.76
N SER A 81 -3.73 12.10 10.49
CA SER A 81 -4.06 13.14 9.50
C SER A 81 -4.92 12.61 8.36
N THR A 82 -5.74 13.50 7.78
CA THR A 82 -6.54 13.22 6.59
C THR A 82 -5.68 13.39 5.35
N THR A 83 -5.82 12.50 4.36
CA THR A 83 -5.08 12.61 3.10
C THR A 83 -5.63 13.75 2.25
N GLU A 84 -4.74 14.53 1.65
CA GLU A 84 -5.08 15.69 0.82
C GLU A 84 -4.82 15.39 -0.66
N GLU A 85 -5.34 16.25 -1.53
CA GLU A 85 -5.10 16.15 -2.97
C GLU A 85 -3.70 16.71 -3.28
N GLU A 86 -2.87 15.91 -3.95
CA GLU A 86 -1.54 16.33 -4.40
C GLU A 86 -1.54 16.63 -5.91
N PRO A 87 -0.64 17.51 -6.40
CA PRO A 87 -0.53 17.81 -7.82
C PRO A 87 -0.18 16.55 -8.64
N PRO A 88 -0.87 16.28 -9.76
CA PRO A 88 -0.62 15.08 -10.57
C PRO A 88 0.69 15.11 -11.37
N ASP A 89 1.38 16.26 -11.41
CA ASP A 89 2.63 16.46 -12.13
C ASP A 89 3.88 16.15 -11.28
N GLU A 90 3.70 15.78 -10.00
CA GLU A 90 4.77 15.46 -9.05
C GLU A 90 4.57 14.05 -8.48
N ASP A 91 5.67 13.41 -8.04
CA ASP A 91 5.59 12.12 -7.36
C ASP A 91 4.83 12.30 -6.04
N PRO A 92 3.74 11.55 -5.79
CA PRO A 92 2.96 11.71 -4.58
C PRO A 92 3.77 11.24 -3.36
N VAL A 93 3.86 12.09 -2.34
CA VAL A 93 4.61 11.82 -1.10
C VAL A 93 3.68 11.40 0.03
N GLY A 94 2.43 11.85 -0.03
CA GLY A 94 1.45 11.66 1.02
C GLY A 94 1.70 12.55 2.24
N VAL A 95 1.15 12.14 3.39
CA VAL A 95 1.26 12.91 4.63
C VAL A 95 2.45 12.43 5.45
N CYS A 96 3.31 13.37 5.87
CA CYS A 96 4.49 13.09 6.69
C CYS A 96 4.30 13.50 8.15
N PHE A 97 4.75 12.63 9.05
CA PHE A 97 4.74 12.79 10.50
C PHE A 97 6.20 12.94 10.99
N PRO A 98 6.68 14.19 11.16
CA PRO A 98 8.04 14.45 11.59
C PRO A 98 8.20 14.27 13.10
N GLU A 99 9.46 14.29 13.54
CA GLU A 99 9.84 14.33 14.97
C GLU A 99 9.33 13.14 15.81
N LEU A 100 9.08 11.99 15.18
CA LEU A 100 8.72 10.75 15.88
C LEU A 100 9.95 10.15 16.57
N GLU A 101 9.84 9.79 17.86
CA GLU A 101 10.92 9.12 18.59
C GLU A 101 11.36 7.82 17.90
N ASP A 102 12.62 7.41 18.08
CA ASP A 102 13.07 6.14 17.52
C ASP A 102 12.34 4.95 18.18
N GLY A 103 11.76 4.07 17.37
CA GLY A 103 10.88 3.04 17.92
C GLY A 103 10.26 2.12 16.88
N ASP A 104 9.37 1.26 17.36
CA ASP A 104 8.46 0.45 16.56
C ASP A 104 7.09 1.14 16.53
N TYR A 105 6.53 1.25 15.33
CA TYR A 105 5.26 1.90 15.06
C TYR A 105 4.37 0.99 14.22
N ASN A 106 3.07 1.27 14.29
CA ASN A 106 2.06 0.66 13.47
C ASN A 106 1.29 1.77 12.74
N VAL A 107 1.54 1.88 11.44
CA VAL A 107 0.91 2.88 10.57
C VAL A 107 -0.33 2.25 9.96
N SER A 108 -1.47 2.93 10.08
CA SER A 108 -2.73 2.44 9.52
C SER A 108 -3.39 3.48 8.64
N GLY A 109 -3.96 3.00 7.53
CA GLY A 109 -4.74 3.79 6.59
C GLY A 109 -6.22 3.44 6.69
N ALA A 110 -7.09 4.39 6.39
CA ALA A 110 -8.50 4.19 6.17
C ALA A 110 -8.88 4.79 4.82
N VAL A 111 -9.47 3.96 3.96
CA VAL A 111 -9.93 4.39 2.63
C VAL A 111 -11.17 5.29 2.76
N PRO A 112 -11.31 6.32 1.92
CA PRO A 112 -12.51 7.14 1.88
C PRO A 112 -13.75 6.35 1.43
N GLU A 113 -14.93 6.94 1.64
CA GLU A 113 -16.17 6.37 1.12
C GLU A 113 -16.10 6.22 -0.40
N GLY A 114 -16.68 5.13 -0.90
CA GLY A 114 -16.68 4.85 -2.33
C GLY A 114 -15.41 4.20 -2.85
N TYR A 115 -14.46 3.81 -1.99
CA TYR A 115 -13.26 3.05 -2.36
C TYR A 115 -13.17 1.74 -1.57
N ASN A 116 -12.46 0.76 -2.13
CA ASN A 116 -12.10 -0.48 -1.45
C ASN A 116 -10.58 -0.59 -1.36
N PRO A 117 -10.03 -1.04 -0.22
CA PRO A 117 -8.58 -1.22 -0.10
C PRO A 117 -8.11 -2.36 -1.02
N THR A 118 -6.99 -2.13 -1.71
CA THR A 118 -6.29 -3.14 -2.52
C THR A 118 -5.02 -3.65 -1.83
N THR A 119 -4.48 -2.90 -0.87
CA THR A 119 -3.34 -3.32 -0.03
C THR A 119 -3.75 -3.57 1.44
N SER A 120 -2.80 -4.04 2.25
CA SER A 120 -2.98 -4.09 3.71
C SER A 120 -3.02 -2.67 4.26
N MET A 121 -4.13 -2.29 4.90
CA MET A 121 -4.30 -0.98 5.55
C MET A 121 -3.58 -0.85 6.89
N ASN A 122 -2.67 -1.78 7.18
CA ASN A 122 -1.86 -1.76 8.38
C ASN A 122 -0.43 -2.20 8.07
N ALA A 123 0.55 -1.42 8.52
CA ALA A 123 1.96 -1.62 8.25
C ALA A 123 2.82 -1.39 9.51
N PRO A 124 3.53 -2.41 10.02
CA PRO A 124 4.52 -2.23 11.07
C PRO A 124 5.78 -1.57 10.52
N VAL A 125 6.30 -0.56 11.22
CA VAL A 125 7.47 0.23 10.82
C VAL A 125 8.44 0.33 12.00
N ARG A 126 9.69 -0.07 11.79
CA ARG A 126 10.80 0.29 12.69
C ARG A 126 11.42 1.59 12.20
N LEU A 127 11.39 2.61 13.05
CA LEU A 127 11.96 3.92 12.78
C LEU A 127 13.28 4.09 13.53
N ASN A 128 14.37 4.35 12.81
CA ASN A 128 15.66 4.69 13.40
C ASN A 128 15.86 6.23 13.45
N PRO A 129 16.75 6.73 14.32
CA PRO A 129 17.04 8.16 14.40
C PRO A 129 17.54 8.73 13.06
N GLY A 130 16.95 9.85 12.64
CA GLY A 130 17.25 10.56 11.39
C GLY A 130 16.76 9.85 10.12
N GLU A 131 16.00 8.77 10.26
CA GLU A 131 15.44 8.02 9.15
C GLU A 131 14.12 8.63 8.67
N VAL A 132 13.89 8.59 7.36
CA VAL A 132 12.58 8.84 6.74
C VAL A 132 12.06 7.52 6.19
N LYS A 133 10.86 7.13 6.60
CA LYS A 133 10.18 5.91 6.12
C LYS A 133 8.97 6.28 5.29
N TYR A 134 8.76 5.56 4.20
CA TYR A 134 7.59 5.69 3.34
C TYR A 134 6.71 4.45 3.46
N VAL A 135 5.41 4.66 3.62
CA VAL A 135 4.37 3.63 3.71
C VAL A 135 3.30 3.93 2.69
N GLU A 136 2.84 2.92 1.98
CA GLU A 136 1.90 3.08 0.86
C GLU A 136 0.66 2.21 1.07
N PHE A 137 -0.50 2.81 0.83
CA PHE A 137 -1.81 2.19 0.95
C PHE A 137 -2.56 2.37 -0.37
N GLY A 138 -2.95 1.27 -1.02
CA GLY A 138 -3.67 1.30 -2.29
C GLY A 138 -5.16 1.11 -2.08
N ALA A 139 -5.96 1.84 -2.86
CA ALA A 139 -7.41 1.67 -2.89
C ALA A 139 -7.98 1.89 -4.30
N GLN A 140 -9.02 1.14 -4.65
CA GLN A 140 -9.68 1.23 -5.94
C GLN A 140 -11.14 1.67 -5.78
N ALA A 141 -11.63 2.49 -6.71
CA ALA A 141 -13.01 2.94 -6.71
C ALA A 141 -14.01 1.77 -6.64
N SER A 142 -14.96 1.85 -5.71
CA SER A 142 -16.03 0.90 -5.53
C SER A 142 -16.99 0.95 -6.70
N SER A 143 -17.28 -0.19 -7.31
CA SER A 143 -18.31 -0.30 -8.36
C SER A 143 -19.72 0.06 -7.87
N ALA A 144 -19.93 0.22 -6.56
CA ALA A 144 -21.21 0.55 -5.94
C ALA A 144 -21.72 1.98 -6.22
N LEU A 145 -20.87 2.90 -6.68
CA LEU A 145 -21.26 4.28 -7.02
C LEU A 145 -21.48 4.52 -8.52
N GLY A 146 -21.33 3.49 -9.36
CA GLY A 146 -21.71 3.51 -10.78
C GLY A 146 -23.23 3.40 -11.03
N GLY A 147 -24.04 3.30 -9.97
CA GLY A 147 -25.50 3.30 -10.03
C GLY A 147 -26.12 4.70 -10.10
N GLY A 148 -25.51 5.63 -10.84
CA GLY A 148 -26.08 6.95 -11.07
C GLY A 148 -27.31 6.89 -11.98
N LEU A 149 -28.52 6.91 -11.41
CA LEU A 149 -29.79 7.37 -11.99
C LEU A 149 -30.09 7.04 -13.47
N GLN A 150 -29.75 5.85 -13.94
CA GLN A 150 -30.50 5.31 -15.06
C GLN A 150 -31.77 4.68 -14.45
N PRO A 151 -32.99 5.01 -14.91
CA PRO A 151 -34.06 4.03 -14.80
C PRO A 151 -33.65 2.87 -15.71
N GLU A 152 -32.73 2.03 -15.26
CA GLU A 152 -32.44 0.75 -15.88
C GLU A 152 -33.68 -0.10 -15.65
N GLY A 153 -34.56 -0.08 -16.65
CA GLY A 153 -35.29 -1.29 -17.01
C GLY A 153 -34.26 -2.41 -17.00
N GLY A 154 -34.34 -3.23 -15.95
CA GLY A 154 -33.26 -4.11 -15.56
C GLY A 154 -32.76 -4.94 -16.72
N SER A 155 -31.44 -4.98 -16.85
CA SER A 155 -30.70 -5.93 -17.68
C SER A 155 -30.84 -7.38 -17.19
N SER A 156 -31.94 -7.75 -16.54
CA SER A 156 -32.46 -9.11 -16.62
C SER A 156 -32.91 -9.30 -18.06
N SER A 157 -32.03 -9.85 -18.90
CA SER A 157 -32.16 -9.93 -20.35
C SER A 157 -33.62 -10.16 -20.76
N LEU A 158 -34.29 -9.12 -21.27
CA LEU A 158 -35.69 -9.19 -21.73
C LEU A 158 -35.87 -10.35 -22.72
N ILE A 159 -34.80 -10.67 -23.45
CA ILE A 159 -34.70 -11.85 -24.34
C ILE A 159 -34.89 -13.16 -23.57
N LEU A 160 -34.27 -13.36 -22.41
CA LEU A 160 -34.43 -14.58 -21.60
C LEU A 160 -35.85 -14.68 -21.02
N GLY A 161 -36.44 -13.57 -20.59
CA GLY A 161 -37.83 -13.51 -20.15
C GLY A 161 -38.82 -13.87 -21.26
N ILE A 162 -38.62 -13.29 -22.45
CA ILE A 162 -39.45 -13.58 -23.64
C ILE A 162 -39.29 -15.04 -24.08
N VAL A 163 -38.07 -15.57 -24.11
CA VAL A 163 -37.80 -16.98 -24.43
C VAL A 163 -38.49 -17.90 -23.41
N GLY A 164 -38.42 -17.59 -22.11
CA GLY A 164 -39.11 -18.33 -21.06
C GLY A 164 -40.62 -18.37 -21.27
N VAL A 165 -41.25 -17.23 -21.59
CA VAL A 165 -42.69 -17.16 -21.86
C VAL A 165 -43.07 -17.96 -23.11
N ILE A 166 -42.26 -17.91 -24.17
CA ILE A 166 -42.50 -18.70 -25.39
C ILE A 166 -42.45 -20.21 -25.07
N PHE A 167 -41.47 -20.65 -24.27
CA PHE A 167 -41.38 -22.04 -23.84
C PHE A 167 -42.60 -22.47 -23.01
N LEU A 168 -43.06 -21.64 -22.08
CA LEU A 168 -44.26 -21.93 -21.28
C LEU A 168 -45.52 -22.02 -22.14
N MET A 169 -45.68 -21.14 -23.12
CA MET A 169 -46.82 -21.18 -24.04
C MET A 169 -46.79 -22.42 -24.94
N ALA A 170 -45.61 -22.77 -25.49
CA ALA A 170 -45.44 -23.97 -26.30
C ALA A 170 -45.76 -25.24 -25.49
N ALA A 171 -45.24 -25.35 -24.25
CA ALA A 171 -45.53 -26.46 -23.36
C ALA A 171 -47.02 -26.55 -23.00
N GLY A 172 -47.68 -25.43 -22.75
CA GLY A 172 -49.12 -25.37 -22.50
C GLY A 172 -49.96 -25.88 -23.67
N VAL A 173 -49.65 -25.46 -24.90
CA VAL A 173 -50.33 -25.92 -26.12
C VAL A 173 -50.14 -27.43 -26.32
N LEU A 174 -48.90 -27.91 -26.19
CA LEU A 174 -48.57 -29.35 -26.27
C LEU A 174 -49.33 -30.16 -25.21
N GLY A 175 -49.39 -29.68 -23.97
CA GLY A 175 -50.13 -30.33 -22.89
C GLY A 175 -51.63 -30.46 -23.17
N VAL A 176 -52.27 -29.39 -23.66
CA VAL A 176 -53.68 -29.41 -24.04
C VAL A 176 -53.94 -30.35 -25.23
N TYR A 177 -53.06 -30.35 -26.23
CA TYR A 177 -53.16 -31.24 -27.39
C TYR A 177 -53.07 -32.71 -26.97
N ALA A 178 -52.07 -33.08 -26.17
CA ALA A 178 -51.91 -34.44 -25.66
C ALA A 178 -53.11 -34.89 -24.81
N ALA A 179 -53.62 -34.02 -23.92
CA ALA A 179 -54.79 -34.31 -23.11
C ALA A 179 -56.07 -34.52 -23.95
N ARG A 180 -56.23 -33.76 -25.05
CA ARG A 180 -57.35 -33.92 -26.00
C ARG A 180 -57.22 -35.20 -26.83
N TYR A 181 -56.00 -35.57 -27.22
CA TYR A 181 -55.73 -36.80 -27.97
C TYR A 181 -55.97 -38.05 -27.11
N ASN A 182 -55.53 -38.03 -25.86
CA ASN A 182 -55.68 -39.17 -24.95
C ASN A 182 -57.15 -39.45 -24.55
N ARG A 183 -58.03 -38.44 -24.68
CA ARG A 183 -59.49 -38.60 -24.49
C ARG A 183 -60.19 -39.25 -25.69
N LYS A 184 -59.54 -39.38 -26.85
CA LYS A 184 -60.13 -39.92 -28.09
C LYS A 184 -59.81 -41.39 -28.37
N SER A 185 -59.10 -42.09 -27.48
CA SER A 185 -58.85 -43.53 -27.62
C SER A 185 -59.75 -44.33 -26.68
N PRO A 186 -60.99 -44.69 -27.06
CA PRO A 186 -61.69 -45.78 -26.41
C PRO A 186 -61.00 -47.10 -26.79
N ARG A 187 -60.60 -47.84 -25.76
CA ARG A 187 -60.17 -49.25 -25.87
C ARG A 187 -61.25 -50.05 -26.60
N SER A 188 -60.95 -50.60 -27.77
CA SER A 188 -61.55 -51.86 -28.21
C SER A 188 -60.47 -52.94 -28.26
N LEU A 189 -60.31 -53.64 -27.15
CA LEU A 189 -59.80 -55.01 -27.15
C LEU A 189 -61.02 -55.92 -27.01
N ARG A 190 -61.39 -56.58 -28.09
CA ARG A 190 -62.12 -57.84 -28.08
C ARG A 190 -61.62 -58.68 -29.24
#